data_AF-A0A8T3R864-F1
#
_entry.id   AF-A0A8T3R864-F1
#
_cell.length_a   1.000
_cell.length_b   1.000
_cell.length_c   1.000
_cell.angle_alpha   90.00
_cell.angle_beta   90.00
_cell.angle_gamma   90.00
#
_symmetry.space_group_name_H-M   'P 1'
#
loop_
_entity.id
_entity.type
_entity.pdbx_description
1 polymer ?
#
loop_
_entity_poly.entity_id
_entity_poly.type
_entity_poly.pdbx_seq_one_letter_code
_entity_poly.pdbx_strand_id
1 'polypeptide(L)'
;MRHELERDPALWDAFVAASANPSYLQVTAWAAIKAPNGWGSLRVAVGGARGPIGAQVLVRRPRPSPWGMGYVPRRPVSTGSLTPSDVRDMYRRWRYREVHQPADDGAGMG
;
A
#
# COMPACT_ATOMS: atom_id res chain seq x y z
N MET A 1 -10.86 -11.07 -5.79
CA MET A 1 -9.54 -10.64 -6.32
C MET A 1 -8.99 -9.33 -5.74
N ARG A 2 -9.48 -8.14 -6.11
CA ARG A 2 -8.82 -6.85 -5.71
C ARG A 2 -8.74 -6.61 -4.19
N HIS A 3 -9.82 -6.90 -3.46
CA HIS A 3 -9.85 -6.73 -2.00
C HIS A 3 -9.06 -7.81 -1.26
N GLU A 4 -8.86 -8.98 -1.87
CA GLU A 4 -8.02 -10.05 -1.32
C GLU A 4 -6.55 -9.65 -1.37
N LEU A 5 -6.07 -9.05 -2.48
CA LEU A 5 -4.69 -8.54 -2.59
C LEU A 5 -4.33 -7.50 -1.52
N GLU A 6 -5.31 -6.72 -1.06
CA GLU A 6 -5.09 -5.71 -0.01
C GLU A 6 -4.96 -6.33 1.39
N ARG A 7 -5.59 -7.49 1.62
CA ARG A 7 -5.75 -8.08 2.96
C ARG A 7 -4.88 -9.31 3.17
N ASP A 8 -4.72 -10.14 2.16
CA ASP A 8 -3.99 -11.41 2.22
C ASP A 8 -2.51 -11.20 1.87
N PRO A 9 -1.57 -11.38 2.83
CA PRO A 9 -0.13 -11.27 2.61
C PRO A 9 0.41 -12.20 1.52
N ALA A 10 -0.07 -13.45 1.47
CA ALA A 10 0.45 -14.47 0.57
C ALA A 10 0.01 -14.19 -0.88
N LEU A 11 -1.26 -13.81 -1.09
CA LEU A 11 -1.74 -13.41 -2.41
C LEU A 11 -1.02 -12.17 -2.93
N TRP A 12 -0.68 -11.24 -2.05
CA TRP A 12 0.10 -10.07 -2.40
C TRP A 12 1.53 -10.40 -2.81
N ASP A 13 2.25 -11.21 -2.03
CA ASP A 13 3.62 -11.57 -2.37
C ASP A 13 3.68 -12.40 -3.66
N ALA A 14 2.69 -13.26 -3.91
CA ALA A 14 2.53 -13.95 -5.19
C ALA A 14 2.29 -12.96 -6.36
N PHE A 15 1.46 -11.93 -6.15
CA PHE A 15 1.23 -10.87 -7.13
C PHE A 15 2.50 -10.04 -7.41
N VAL A 16 3.28 -9.70 -6.39
CA VAL A 16 4.58 -9.02 -6.55
C VAL A 16 5.55 -9.88 -7.33
N ALA A 17 5.65 -11.17 -7.01
CA ALA A 17 6.54 -12.11 -7.70
C ALA A 17 6.17 -12.31 -9.17
N ALA A 18 4.87 -12.33 -9.50
CA ALA A 18 4.37 -12.45 -10.86
C ALA A 18 4.39 -11.14 -11.67
N SER A 19 4.78 -10.02 -11.05
CA SER A 19 4.76 -8.71 -11.71
C SER A 19 5.86 -8.57 -12.76
N ALA A 20 5.65 -7.68 -13.74
CA ALA A 20 6.65 -7.40 -14.77
C ALA A 20 7.91 -6.71 -14.20
N ASN A 21 7.83 -6.14 -13.00
CA ASN A 21 8.93 -5.45 -12.31
C ASN A 21 8.87 -5.72 -10.81
N PRO A 22 9.22 -6.93 -10.35
CA PRO A 22 9.15 -7.27 -8.94
C PRO A 22 10.11 -6.38 -8.14
N SER A 23 9.62 -5.86 -7.02
CA SER A 23 10.44 -5.07 -6.11
C SER A 23 10.37 -5.65 -4.71
N TYR A 24 11.54 -5.93 -4.15
CA TYR A 24 11.67 -6.37 -2.76
C TYR A 24 11.02 -5.40 -1.77
N LEU A 25 10.98 -4.11 -2.09
CA LEU A 25 10.36 -3.10 -1.21
C LEU A 25 8.82 -3.19 -1.18
N GLN A 26 8.24 -3.94 -2.11
CA GLN A 26 6.81 -4.18 -2.21
C GLN A 26 6.39 -5.49 -1.53
N VAL A 27 7.30 -6.38 -1.11
CA VAL A 27 6.93 -7.62 -0.42
C VAL A 27 6.57 -7.39 1.05
N THR A 28 5.75 -8.28 1.62
CA THR A 28 5.30 -8.15 3.02
C THR A 28 6.44 -8.30 4.03
N ALA A 29 7.47 -9.09 3.71
CA ALA A 29 8.67 -9.23 4.54
C ALA A 29 9.38 -7.88 4.77
N TRP A 30 9.37 -6.98 3.78
CA TRP A 30 9.94 -5.65 3.95
C TRP A 30 9.14 -4.80 4.94
N ALA A 31 7.81 -4.87 4.89
CA ALA A 31 6.95 -4.21 5.87
C ALA A 31 7.21 -4.74 7.30
N ALA A 32 7.36 -6.06 7.45
CA ALA A 32 7.66 -6.69 8.74
C ALA A 32 8.99 -6.20 9.34
N ILE A 33 10.04 -6.05 8.53
CA ILE A 33 11.33 -5.48 8.97
C ILE A 33 11.20 -4.03 9.44
N LYS A 34 10.27 -3.26 8.85
CA LYS A 34 10.06 -1.85 9.19
C LYS A 34 9.09 -1.66 10.36
N ALA A 35 8.26 -2.64 10.69
CA ALA A 35 7.26 -2.54 11.76
C ALA A 35 7.85 -2.18 13.14
N PRO A 36 8.95 -2.79 13.61
CA PRO A 36 9.59 -2.40 14.87
C PRO A 36 10.03 -0.94 14.93
N ASN A 37 10.25 -0.30 13.78
CA ASN A 37 10.63 1.11 13.67
C ASN A 37 9.42 2.07 13.63
N GLY A 38 8.24 1.58 13.99
CA GLY A 38 6.99 2.35 14.03
C GLY A 38 6.35 2.57 12.66
N TRP A 39 6.69 1.75 11.65
CA TRP A 39 6.06 1.81 10.33
C TRP A 39 4.91 0.81 10.24
N GLY A 40 3.71 1.29 9.92
CA GLY A 40 2.61 0.48 9.42
C GLY A 40 2.74 0.25 7.91
N SER A 41 1.98 -0.72 7.39
CA SER A 41 1.84 -0.92 5.95
C SER A 41 0.38 -0.88 5.53
N LEU A 42 0.13 -0.23 4.40
CA LEU A 42 -1.16 -0.21 3.73
C LEU A 42 -0.96 -0.72 2.30
N ARG A 43 -1.80 -1.65 1.88
CA ARG A 43 -1.84 -2.11 0.50
C ARG A 43 -3.07 -1.54 -0.19
N VAL A 44 -2.89 -1.11 -1.42
CA VAL A 44 -3.95 -0.63 -2.30
C VAL A 44 -3.88 -1.41 -3.59
N ALA A 45 -5.00 -1.93 -4.04
CA ALA A 45 -5.11 -2.61 -5.33
C ALA A 45 -6.27 -2.04 -6.15
N VAL A 46 -6.02 -1.81 -7.43
CA VAL A 46 -7.00 -1.36 -8.42
C VAL A 46 -7.04 -2.35 -9.58
N GLY A 47 -8.20 -2.46 -10.23
CA GLY A 47 -8.27 -3.15 -11.52
C GLY A 47 -7.79 -2.20 -12.61
N GLY A 48 -6.81 -2.62 -13.40
CA GLY A 48 -6.41 -1.95 -14.64
C GLY A 48 -6.91 -2.73 -15.86
N ALA A 49 -6.91 -2.07 -17.02
CA ALA A 49 -7.35 -2.69 -18.29
C ALA A 49 -6.51 -3.93 -18.69
N ARG A 50 -5.30 -4.08 -18.14
CA ARG A 50 -4.35 -5.18 -18.42
C ARG A 50 -4.09 -6.08 -17.20
N GLY A 51 -4.97 -6.02 -16.19
CA GLY A 51 -4.84 -6.80 -14.96
C GLY A 51 -4.71 -5.92 -13.71
N PRO A 52 -4.58 -6.54 -12.52
CA PRO A 52 -4.49 -5.82 -11.26
C PRO A 52 -3.21 -4.98 -11.16
N ILE A 53 -3.35 -3.81 -10.57
CA ILE A 53 -2.26 -2.88 -10.25
C ILE A 53 -2.33 -2.62 -8.75
N GLY A 54 -1.20 -2.65 -8.07
CA GLY A 54 -1.18 -2.40 -6.63
C GLY A 54 0.07 -1.69 -6.13
N ALA A 55 0.00 -1.17 -4.91
CA ALA A 55 1.16 -0.69 -4.19
C ALA A 55 1.05 -0.99 -2.69
N GLN A 56 2.17 -1.37 -2.09
CA GLN A 56 2.41 -1.37 -0.66
C GLN A 56 3.05 -0.03 -0.28
N VAL A 57 2.38 0.66 0.62
CA VAL A 57 2.78 1.96 1.17
C VAL A 57 3.19 1.75 2.62
N LEU A 58 4.38 2.21 2.98
CA LEU A 58 4.82 2.25 4.37
C LEU A 58 4.41 3.59 4.97
N VAL A 59 3.69 3.55 6.09
CA VAL A 59 3.16 4.73 6.76
C VAL A 59 3.72 4.81 8.17
N ARG A 60 4.24 5.96 8.57
CA ARG A 60 4.72 6.20 9.95
C ARG A 60 4.11 7.49 10.47
N ARG A 61 3.47 7.43 11.63
CA ARG A 61 2.95 8.61 12.35
C ARG A 61 3.70 8.77 13.68
N PRO A 62 4.77 9.57 13.75
CA PRO A 62 5.49 9.80 14.99
C PRO A 62 4.65 10.67 15.94
N ARG A 63 4.29 10.13 17.12
CA ARG A 63 3.59 10.91 18.16
C ARG A 63 4.57 11.88 18.85
N PRO A 64 4.14 13.08 19.26
CA PRO A 64 2.76 13.61 19.25
C PRO A 64 2.36 14.37 17.96
N SER A 65 3.12 14.25 16.86
CA SER A 65 2.83 15.00 15.65
C SER A 65 1.56 14.49 14.95
N PRO A 66 0.64 15.38 14.52
CA PRO A 66 -0.51 14.99 13.70
C PRO A 66 -0.13 14.63 12.24
N TRP A 67 1.16 14.64 11.89
CA TRP A 67 1.66 14.46 10.53
C TRP A 67 2.20 13.03 10.34
N GLY A 68 1.65 12.31 9.36
CA GLY A 68 2.16 11.00 8.92
C GLY A 68 3.12 11.13 7.75
N MET A 69 4.25 10.42 7.80
CA MET A 69 5.13 10.24 6.65
C MET A 69 4.78 8.92 5.96
N GLY A 70 4.26 9.01 4.74
CA GLY A 70 4.08 7.88 3.84
C GLY A 70 5.24 7.79 2.86
N TYR A 71 5.95 6.65 2.85
CA TYR A 71 6.96 6.36 1.85
C TYR A 71 6.44 5.24 0.94
N VAL A 72 6.31 5.54 -0.36
CA VAL A 72 6.10 4.53 -1.39
C VAL A 72 7.46 4.21 -1.99
N PRO A 73 8.07 3.06 -1.67
CA PRO A 73 9.33 2.71 -2.28
C PRO A 73 9.07 2.21 -3.71
N ARG A 74 9.43 3.04 -4.70
CA ARG A 74 9.39 2.75 -6.14
C ARG A 74 8.00 2.38 -6.69
N ARG A 75 7.98 2.15 -8.02
CA ARG A 75 6.81 2.08 -8.91
C ARG A 75 5.73 1.10 -8.42
N PRO A 76 4.45 1.33 -8.77
CA PRO A 76 3.38 0.37 -8.55
C PRO A 76 3.70 -0.99 -9.18
N VAL A 77 3.19 -2.03 -8.54
CA VAL A 77 3.27 -3.43 -8.97
C VAL A 77 2.17 -3.69 -10.00
N SER A 78 2.54 -4.27 -11.13
CA SER A 78 1.58 -4.70 -12.15
C SER A 78 2.10 -5.91 -12.92
N THR A 79 1.16 -6.78 -13.32
CA THR A 79 1.46 -7.93 -14.19
C THR A 79 1.57 -7.54 -15.67
N GLY A 80 1.20 -6.31 -16.04
CA GLY A 80 1.32 -5.75 -17.39
C GLY A 80 1.93 -4.34 -17.40
N SER A 81 2.12 -3.77 -18.59
CA SER A 81 2.65 -2.41 -18.76
C SER A 81 1.74 -1.34 -18.13
N LEU A 82 2.28 -0.52 -17.23
CA LEU A 82 1.56 0.60 -16.61
C LEU A 82 1.41 1.77 -17.56
N THR A 83 0.22 2.37 -17.61
CA THR A 83 0.02 3.69 -18.24
C THR A 83 0.08 4.81 -17.20
N PRO A 84 0.40 6.06 -17.59
CA PRO A 84 0.37 7.20 -16.67
C PRO A 84 -1.00 7.47 -16.04
N SER A 85 -2.10 7.11 -16.70
CA SER A 85 -3.47 7.23 -16.17
C SER A 85 -3.72 6.22 -15.04
N ASP A 86 -3.25 4.98 -15.19
CA ASP A 86 -3.41 3.95 -14.15
C ASP A 86 -2.73 4.36 -12.83
N VAL A 87 -1.51 4.92 -12.95
CA VAL A 87 -0.74 5.45 -11.82
C VAL A 87 -1.48 6.63 -11.17
N ARG A 88 -2.07 7.52 -11.98
CA ARG A 88 -2.82 8.69 -11.51
C ARG A 88 -4.08 8.31 -10.74
N ASP A 89 -4.83 7.33 -11.22
CA ASP A 89 -6.05 6.86 -10.56
C ASP A 89 -5.75 6.18 -9.23
N MET A 90 -4.67 5.40 -9.16
CA MET A 90 -4.15 4.84 -7.91
C MET A 90 -3.81 5.95 -6.90
N TYR A 91 -3.06 6.98 -7.31
CA TYR A 91 -2.71 8.10 -6.43
C TYR A 91 -3.92 8.90 -5.96
N ARG A 92 -4.89 9.19 -6.86
CA ARG A 92 -6.13 9.88 -6.50
C ARG A 92 -6.88 9.10 -5.42
N ARG A 93 -7.02 7.79 -5.60
CA ARG A 93 -7.74 6.93 -4.64
C ARG A 93 -7.03 6.80 -3.30
N TRP A 94 -5.70 6.76 -3.30
CA TRP A 94 -4.92 6.84 -2.07
C TRP A 94 -5.17 8.17 -1.33
N ARG A 95 -5.10 9.32 -2.03
CA ARG A 95 -5.36 10.64 -1.45
C ARG A 95 -6.78 10.76 -0.87
N TYR A 96 -7.78 10.14 -1.50
CA TYR A 96 -9.14 10.08 -0.94
C TYR A 96 -9.21 9.28 0.38
N ARG A 97 -8.49 8.16 0.49
CA ARG A 97 -8.48 7.31 1.70
C ARG A 97 -7.76 7.97 2.87
N GLU A 98 -6.68 8.71 2.64
CA GLU A 98 -6.01 9.48 3.71
C GLU A 98 -6.86 10.62 4.26
N VAL A 99 -7.64 11.29 3.41
CA VAL A 99 -8.48 12.42 3.83
C VAL A 99 -9.73 11.94 4.61
N HIS A 100 -10.21 10.72 4.35
CA HIS A 100 -11.49 10.22 4.90
C HIS A 100 -11.35 9.05 5.89
N GLN A 101 -10.15 8.61 6.24
CA GLN A 101 -9.98 7.68 7.35
C GLN A 101 -9.91 8.52 8.64
N PRO A 102 -10.98 8.57 9.46
CA PRO A 102 -10.87 9.20 10.76
C PRO A 102 -9.75 8.51 11.54
N ALA A 103 -9.05 9.28 12.36
CA ALA A 103 -8.24 8.69 13.41
C ALA A 103 -9.17 7.78 14.21
N ASP A 104 -8.98 6.47 14.11
CA ASP A 104 -9.49 5.57 15.13
C ASP A 104 -8.73 5.93 16.40
N ASP A 105 -9.28 6.90 17.12
CA ASP A 105 -8.92 7.23 18.48
C ASP A 105 -9.34 6.02 19.32
N GLY A 106 -8.39 5.10 19.50
CA GLY A 106 -8.45 4.06 20.53
C GLY A 106 -8.37 4.65 21.93
N ALA A 107 -9.29 5.57 22.23
CA ALA A 107 -9.58 6.13 23.53
C ALA A 107 -10.84 5.44 24.08
N GLY A 108 -10.62 4.39 24.84
CA GLY A 108 -11.52 3.81 25.84
C GLY A 108 -10.61 2.95 26.72
N MET A 109 -10.13 3.37 27.90
CA MET A 109 -10.85 3.76 29.12
C MET A 109 -11.98 2.77 29.43
N GLY A 110 -11.70 1.91 30.42
CA GLY A 110 -12.55 0.86 30.95
C GLY A 110 -11.71 -0.17 31.68
#